data_AF-A0A7Y2D1V8-F1
#
_entry.id   AF-A0A7Y2D1V8-F1
#
_cell.length_a   1.000
_cell.length_b   1.000
_cell.length_c   1.000
_cell.angle_alpha   90.00
_cell.angle_beta   90.00
_cell.angle_gamma   90.00
#
_symmetry.space_group_name_H-M   'P 1'
#
loop_
_entity.id
_entity.type
_entity.pdbx_description
1 polymer ?
#
loop_
_entity_poly.entity_id
_entity_poly.type
_entity_poly.pdbx_seq_one_letter_code
_entity_poly.pdbx_strand_id
1 'polypeptide(L)'
;MFRPTRITILRSGLSFVFLTIFLMAASLPVFTQVKQRNGTVESFRKAIELTESALREVQNGNPSGRSRRIFWKAEGRSDISARLQGLTHENPDFVEYTESFGIDPVNNAVFYEYDTKVNHDASETIRFVYDGDGQLLVANPVEKWALWAGGPDTETQKNSYQRMLPQALLEEALQNRRTLRYNGKLRLGEEQVDVATFSLRDSQAISLLFSSKDGSYRGLEYLIDHPMLGDTAVRWVFDDFRDLKGFGLLPYKYEIFLGSRLLKSMKITEVRTGFDVSGFLSSSDDLKIPDRPSEKRTEADSRKKPAIPVEKIDEGVYLVRNIRGGFHVLVVEFEESLLIVDAPAGYHELQQIPASDWAGAKKSSEVGERLLNVLKNRFPKKPVKYVALTHHHGDHAGGIHPFIKAGATIVASRETIEAVENSLKRSFRLDSSEPLPGTDFKRQYVSDKSRIKEADVVVELRNVGKNPHSEGMVVVYLPRQKLLYQSDLFEPFREDAEPSASRLPVM
;
A
#
# COMPACT_ATOMS: atom_id res chain seq x y z
N MET A 1 41.97 54.45 -22.73
CA MET A 1 41.02 55.03 -23.71
C MET A 1 40.88 54.03 -24.85
N PHE A 2 39.66 53.80 -25.33
CA PHE A 2 39.30 53.01 -26.53
C PHE A 2 39.19 51.48 -26.43
N ARG A 3 38.02 51.01 -26.88
CA ARG A 3 37.66 49.63 -27.26
C ARG A 3 38.62 49.07 -28.33
N PRO A 4 38.59 47.75 -28.59
CA PRO A 4 37.73 47.30 -29.69
C PRO A 4 37.02 45.97 -29.46
N THR A 5 35.79 45.91 -29.97
CA THR A 5 35.10 44.69 -30.39
C THR A 5 35.71 44.19 -31.69
N ARG A 6 35.96 42.88 -31.83
CA ARG A 6 35.81 42.16 -33.12
C ARG A 6 35.62 40.65 -32.89
N ILE A 7 34.43 40.21 -33.28
CA ILE A 7 34.01 38.87 -33.69
C ILE A 7 34.81 38.59 -35.01
N THR A 8 35.27 37.40 -35.41
CA THR A 8 34.53 36.15 -35.67
C THR A 8 35.53 35.06 -36.15
N ILE A 9 35.24 33.78 -35.84
CA ILE A 9 35.11 32.60 -36.74
C ILE A 9 35.62 31.30 -36.09
N LEU A 10 34.63 30.46 -35.81
CA LEU A 10 34.55 29.00 -35.91
C LEU A 10 35.84 28.16 -35.78
N ARG A 11 35.81 27.25 -34.79
CA ARG A 11 36.05 25.83 -35.05
C ARG A 11 35.15 24.96 -34.18
N SER A 12 34.42 24.11 -34.88
CA SER A 12 33.55 23.03 -34.41
C SER A 12 34.28 22.03 -33.53
N GLY A 13 33.73 21.79 -32.34
CA GLY A 13 34.03 20.63 -31.50
C GLY A 13 32.71 20.04 -31.04
N LEU A 14 32.20 19.08 -31.81
CA LEU A 14 31.02 18.29 -31.49
C LEU A 14 31.41 17.31 -30.36
N SER A 15 30.97 17.58 -29.13
CA SER A 15 30.94 16.57 -28.07
C SER A 15 29.51 16.08 -27.94
N PHE A 16 29.25 14.90 -28.49
CA PHE A 16 28.04 14.12 -28.29
C PHE A 16 27.91 13.78 -26.80
N VAL A 17 27.06 14.52 -26.08
CA VAL A 17 26.48 14.08 -24.82
C VAL A 17 25.18 13.39 -25.17
N PHE A 18 25.15 12.07 -25.08
CA PHE A 18 23.91 11.28 -25.11
C PHE A 18 23.12 11.63 -23.84
N LEU A 19 22.24 12.63 -23.95
CA LEU A 19 21.19 12.88 -22.97
C LEU A 19 20.05 11.90 -23.29
N THR A 20 20.08 10.73 -22.66
CA THR A 20 18.94 9.79 -22.71
C THR A 20 17.83 10.38 -21.85
N ILE A 21 17.01 11.26 -22.44
CA ILE A 21 15.74 11.70 -21.85
C ILE A 21 14.78 10.50 -21.93
N PHE A 22 14.60 9.79 -20.82
CA PHE A 22 13.46 8.90 -20.65
C PHE A 22 12.20 9.75 -20.58
N LEU A 23 11.54 9.93 -21.72
CA LEU A 23 10.16 10.40 -21.77
C LEU A 23 9.26 9.25 -21.29
N MET A 24 9.09 9.12 -19.97
CA MET A 24 7.92 8.43 -19.43
C MET A 24 6.70 9.27 -19.79
N ALA A 25 6.07 8.94 -20.92
CA ALA A 25 4.72 9.40 -21.18
C ALA A 25 3.85 8.87 -20.04
N ALA A 26 3.30 9.77 -19.22
CA ALA A 26 2.32 9.41 -18.20
C ALA A 26 1.17 8.65 -18.87
N SER A 27 1.17 7.33 -18.76
CA SER A 27 0.07 6.50 -19.22
C SER A 27 -1.10 6.78 -18.29
N LEU A 28 -2.08 7.55 -18.76
CA LEU A 28 -3.35 7.68 -18.04
C LEU A 28 -3.93 6.28 -17.75
N PRO A 29 -4.63 6.06 -16.62
CA PRO A 29 -5.22 4.77 -16.29
C PRO A 29 -6.06 4.19 -17.44
N VAL A 30 -6.08 2.86 -17.61
CA VAL A 30 -6.89 2.13 -18.61
C VAL A 30 -8.31 2.68 -18.66
N PHE A 31 -8.90 2.89 -17.48
CA PHE A 31 -10.28 3.34 -17.30
C PHE A 31 -10.57 4.73 -17.88
N THR A 32 -9.54 5.53 -18.17
CA THR A 32 -9.66 6.88 -18.72
C THR A 32 -9.37 6.96 -20.23
N GLN A 33 -8.65 5.98 -20.79
CA GLN A 33 -8.24 5.97 -22.20
C GLN A 33 -9.17 5.15 -23.10
N VAL A 34 -9.98 4.27 -22.50
CA VAL A 34 -10.91 3.43 -23.23
C VAL A 34 -12.22 4.19 -23.51
N LYS A 35 -12.49 4.51 -24.77
CA LYS A 35 -13.88 4.77 -25.22
C LYS A 35 -14.65 3.47 -24.99
N GLN A 36 -15.55 3.44 -23.99
CA GLN A 36 -16.49 2.33 -23.79
C GLN A 36 -17.21 2.02 -25.10
N ARG A 37 -16.72 1.03 -25.85
CA ARG A 37 -17.52 0.31 -26.84
C ARG A 37 -18.12 -0.87 -26.09
N ASN A 38 -19.29 -0.59 -25.53
CA ASN A 38 -20.42 -1.43 -25.13
C ASN A 38 -20.21 -2.95 -25.15
N GLY A 39 -20.77 -3.63 -24.14
CA GLY A 39 -20.83 -5.09 -24.03
C GLY A 39 -21.58 -5.79 -25.17
N THR A 40 -21.00 -5.76 -26.36
CA THR A 40 -21.44 -6.51 -27.54
C THR A 40 -20.98 -7.96 -27.41
N VAL A 41 -21.66 -8.85 -28.14
CA VAL A 41 -21.23 -10.25 -28.28
C VAL A 41 -19.80 -10.36 -28.82
N GLU A 42 -19.39 -9.43 -29.70
CA GLU A 42 -18.04 -9.36 -30.24
C GLU A 42 -17.00 -9.00 -29.17
N SER A 43 -17.26 -7.99 -28.33
CA SER A 43 -16.38 -7.63 -27.20
C SER A 43 -16.23 -8.80 -26.24
N PHE A 44 -17.33 -9.48 -25.91
CA PHE A 44 -17.33 -10.67 -25.07
C PHE A 44 -16.51 -11.81 -25.68
N ARG A 45 -16.73 -12.12 -26.97
CA ARG A 45 -16.03 -13.20 -27.69
C ARG A 45 -14.53 -12.93 -27.77
N LYS A 46 -14.13 -11.72 -28.18
CA LYS A 46 -12.72 -11.33 -28.29
C LYS A 46 -12.01 -11.43 -26.94
N ALA A 47 -12.66 -11.00 -25.86
CA ALA A 47 -12.07 -11.06 -24.53
C ALA A 47 -11.81 -12.50 -24.06
N ILE A 48 -12.76 -13.40 -24.31
CA ILE A 48 -12.61 -14.83 -24.03
C ILE A 48 -11.48 -15.42 -24.88
N GLU A 49 -11.47 -15.15 -26.18
CA GLU A 49 -10.44 -15.67 -27.11
C GLU A 49 -9.02 -15.25 -26.68
N LEU A 50 -8.83 -13.98 -26.32
CA LEU A 50 -7.55 -13.47 -25.80
C LEU A 50 -7.15 -14.20 -24.51
N THR A 51 -8.08 -14.32 -23.57
CA THR A 51 -7.81 -14.92 -22.25
C THR A 51 -7.52 -16.42 -22.36
N GLU A 52 -8.28 -17.15 -23.19
CA GLU A 52 -8.04 -18.57 -23.44
C GLU A 52 -6.72 -18.80 -24.20
N SER A 53 -6.39 -17.95 -25.17
CA SER A 53 -5.13 -18.03 -25.90
C SER A 53 -3.94 -17.82 -24.98
N ALA A 54 -3.99 -16.75 -24.18
CA ALA A 54 -2.98 -16.45 -23.18
C ALA A 54 -2.86 -17.57 -22.12
N LEU A 55 -3.96 -18.15 -21.67
CA LEU A 55 -3.91 -19.27 -20.73
C LEU A 55 -3.21 -20.48 -21.34
N ARG A 56 -3.54 -20.84 -22.59
CA ARG A 56 -2.88 -21.95 -23.29
C ARG A 56 -1.39 -21.70 -23.49
N GLU A 57 -1.01 -20.47 -23.81
CA GLU A 57 0.38 -20.05 -23.96
C GLU A 57 1.15 -20.19 -22.63
N VAL A 58 0.62 -19.60 -21.55
CA VAL A 58 1.26 -19.66 -20.22
C VAL A 58 1.29 -21.10 -19.69
N GLN A 59 0.29 -21.93 -19.98
CA GLN A 59 0.34 -23.36 -19.61
C GLN A 59 1.42 -24.11 -20.41
N ASN A 60 1.77 -23.66 -21.62
CA ASN A 60 2.77 -24.26 -22.50
C ASN A 60 2.64 -25.79 -22.60
N GLY A 61 1.42 -26.28 -22.84
CA GLY A 61 1.11 -27.72 -22.90
C GLY A 61 0.99 -28.44 -21.54
N ASN A 62 1.09 -27.72 -20.41
CA ASN A 62 1.01 -28.26 -19.05
C ASN A 62 -0.21 -27.68 -18.29
N PRO A 63 -1.46 -28.02 -18.66
CA PRO A 63 -2.66 -27.44 -18.03
C PRO A 63 -2.82 -27.79 -16.53
N SER A 64 -2.15 -28.84 -16.05
CA SER A 64 -2.11 -29.20 -14.61
C SER A 64 -0.90 -28.61 -13.88
N GLY A 65 -0.13 -27.74 -14.53
CA GLY A 65 1.09 -27.14 -13.98
C GLY A 65 0.84 -26.41 -12.66
N ARG A 66 -0.25 -25.63 -12.58
CA ARG A 66 -0.68 -24.93 -11.36
C ARG A 66 -0.94 -25.85 -10.15
N SER A 67 -1.26 -27.12 -10.37
CA SER A 67 -1.47 -28.08 -9.27
C SER A 67 -0.16 -28.54 -8.63
N ARG A 68 0.99 -28.14 -9.16
CA ARG A 68 2.30 -28.44 -8.59
C ARG A 68 2.69 -27.39 -7.56
N ARG A 69 3.40 -27.83 -6.53
CA ARG A 69 4.08 -26.91 -5.60
C ARG A 69 5.11 -26.09 -6.36
N ILE A 70 5.13 -24.79 -6.12
CA ILE A 70 6.11 -23.87 -6.69
C ILE A 70 6.63 -22.96 -5.59
N PHE A 71 7.93 -22.67 -5.65
CA PHE A 71 8.61 -21.71 -4.82
C PHE A 71 9.56 -20.88 -5.69
N TRP A 72 9.66 -19.58 -5.43
CA TRP A 72 10.70 -18.75 -6.01
C TRP A 72 11.26 -17.73 -5.03
N LYS A 73 12.49 -17.30 -5.32
CA LYS A 73 13.09 -16.10 -4.74
C LYS A 73 13.22 -15.04 -5.81
N ALA A 74 12.97 -13.79 -5.44
CA ALA A 74 13.22 -12.65 -6.29
C ALA A 74 14.00 -11.56 -5.55
N GLU A 75 14.79 -10.82 -6.30
CA GLU A 75 15.56 -9.68 -5.82
C GLU A 75 15.26 -8.47 -6.73
N GLY A 76 15.39 -7.28 -6.17
CA GLY A 76 15.10 -6.07 -6.91
C GLY A 76 15.12 -4.84 -6.02
N ARG A 77 14.25 -3.89 -6.35
CA ARG A 77 14.14 -2.64 -5.62
C ARG A 77 12.69 -2.22 -5.45
N SER A 78 12.43 -1.54 -4.34
CA SER A 78 11.14 -0.92 -4.04
C SER A 78 11.33 0.55 -3.69
N ASP A 79 10.43 1.39 -4.15
CA ASP A 79 10.39 2.81 -3.85
C ASP A 79 9.63 3.03 -2.54
N ILE A 80 10.35 3.30 -1.44
CA ILE A 80 9.74 3.35 -0.11
C ILE A 80 8.79 4.52 0.01
N SER A 81 9.05 5.63 -0.67
CA SER A 81 8.18 6.81 -0.55
C SER A 81 6.86 6.65 -1.30
N ALA A 82 6.81 5.75 -2.29
CA ALA A 82 5.55 5.29 -2.85
C ALA A 82 4.79 4.35 -1.89
N ARG A 83 5.49 3.50 -1.14
CA ARG A 83 4.91 2.61 -0.11
C ARG A 83 4.39 3.40 1.11
N LEU A 84 5.15 4.40 1.57
CA LEU A 84 4.86 5.23 2.75
C LEU A 84 3.93 6.41 2.45
N GLN A 85 3.37 6.46 1.23
CA GLN A 85 2.20 7.29 0.92
C GLN A 85 2.44 8.81 1.09
N GLY A 86 3.70 9.24 0.93
CA GLY A 86 4.17 10.58 1.31
C GLY A 86 4.84 11.44 0.22
N LEU A 87 5.23 12.66 0.58
CA LEU A 87 5.38 13.83 -0.29
C LEU A 87 6.75 13.95 -0.98
N THR A 88 7.28 12.87 -1.55
CA THR A 88 8.46 12.95 -2.41
C THR A 88 8.09 12.47 -3.81
N HIS A 89 7.25 13.24 -4.49
CA HIS A 89 6.91 12.98 -5.90
C HIS A 89 8.13 13.19 -6.82
N GLU A 90 9.09 14.01 -6.41
CA GLU A 90 10.21 14.41 -7.27
C GLU A 90 11.43 13.50 -7.15
N ASN A 91 11.61 12.80 -6.02
CA ASN A 91 12.77 11.94 -5.76
C ASN A 91 12.31 10.56 -5.27
N PRO A 92 12.33 9.52 -6.12
CA PRO A 92 12.07 8.16 -5.68
C PRO A 92 13.16 7.69 -4.71
N ASP A 93 12.76 6.97 -3.68
CA ASP A 93 13.68 6.44 -2.67
C ASP A 93 13.74 4.92 -2.79
N PHE A 94 14.51 4.47 -3.78
CA PHE A 94 14.65 3.05 -4.07
C PHE A 94 15.60 2.37 -3.09
N VAL A 95 15.08 1.37 -2.40
CA VAL A 95 15.86 0.46 -1.55
C VAL A 95 15.89 -0.93 -2.14
N GLU A 96 16.90 -1.72 -1.76
CA GLU A 96 16.94 -3.14 -2.08
C GLU A 96 15.75 -3.87 -1.45
N TYR A 97 15.17 -4.77 -2.22
CA TYR A 97 14.02 -5.58 -1.82
C TYR A 97 14.26 -7.02 -2.26
N THR A 98 14.10 -7.96 -1.33
CA THR A 98 14.08 -9.39 -1.66
C THR A 98 12.76 -10.00 -1.22
N GLU A 99 12.32 -11.03 -1.93
CA GLU A 99 11.15 -11.80 -1.55
C GLU A 99 11.33 -13.28 -1.83
N SER A 100 10.57 -14.06 -1.08
CA SER A 100 10.38 -15.49 -1.28
C SER A 100 8.89 -15.75 -1.33
N PHE A 101 8.42 -16.45 -2.38
CA PHE A 101 7.02 -16.77 -2.56
C PHE A 101 6.85 -18.27 -2.78
N GLY A 102 5.79 -18.85 -2.22
CA GLY A 102 5.48 -20.26 -2.39
C GLY A 102 3.99 -20.55 -2.41
N ILE A 103 3.60 -21.56 -3.19
CA ILE A 103 2.25 -22.12 -3.18
C ILE A 103 2.36 -23.62 -2.97
N ASP A 104 1.55 -24.12 -2.02
CA ASP A 104 1.32 -25.54 -1.80
C ASP A 104 -0.14 -25.89 -2.05
N PRO A 105 -0.49 -26.34 -3.28
CA PRO A 105 -1.85 -26.74 -3.61
C PRO A 105 -2.35 -27.95 -2.82
N VAL A 106 -1.44 -28.80 -2.32
CA VAL A 106 -1.80 -30.02 -1.57
C VAL A 106 -2.37 -29.66 -0.20
N ASN A 107 -1.70 -28.71 0.48
CA ASN A 107 -2.11 -28.22 1.79
C ASN A 107 -2.98 -26.95 1.72
N ASN A 108 -3.33 -26.50 0.50
CA ASN A 108 -4.03 -25.25 0.23
C ASN A 108 -3.39 -24.04 0.92
N ALA A 109 -2.06 -23.97 0.89
CA ALA A 109 -1.27 -22.97 1.60
C ALA A 109 -0.51 -22.03 0.65
N VAL A 110 -0.27 -20.82 1.12
CA VAL A 110 0.53 -19.79 0.44
C VAL A 110 1.53 -19.20 1.42
N PHE A 111 2.72 -18.94 0.91
CA PHE A 111 3.83 -18.35 1.62
C PHE A 111 4.29 -17.09 0.89
N TYR A 112 4.51 -16.04 1.65
CA TYR A 112 5.20 -14.84 1.16
C TYR A 112 6.09 -14.31 2.28
N GLU A 113 7.36 -14.09 1.97
CA GLU A 113 8.31 -13.42 2.84
C GLU A 113 8.98 -12.31 2.04
N TYR A 114 9.23 -11.18 2.69
CA TYR A 114 10.06 -10.13 2.11
C TYR A 114 11.07 -9.63 3.12
N ASP A 115 12.16 -9.06 2.59
CA ASP A 115 13.18 -8.33 3.31
C ASP A 115 13.44 -7.02 2.55
N THR A 116 13.29 -5.89 3.24
CA THR A 116 13.51 -4.57 2.68
C THR A 116 13.98 -3.59 3.76
N LYS A 117 14.65 -2.53 3.33
CA LYS A 117 14.80 -1.34 4.19
C LYS A 117 13.46 -0.61 4.28
N VAL A 118 13.16 -0.05 5.46
CA VAL A 118 11.93 0.71 5.69
C VAL A 118 12.19 2.15 6.13
N ASN A 119 13.19 2.40 7.00
CA ASN A 119 13.54 3.75 7.47
C ASN A 119 15.05 3.85 7.73
N HIS A 120 15.80 4.63 6.94
CA HIS A 120 17.26 4.94 7.00
C HIS A 120 18.21 3.75 7.23
N ASP A 121 18.12 3.03 8.35
CA ASP A 121 18.90 1.85 8.72
C ASP A 121 18.08 0.63 9.19
N ALA A 122 16.76 0.78 9.35
CA ALA A 122 15.87 -0.31 9.74
C ALA A 122 15.57 -1.22 8.54
N SER A 123 15.78 -2.51 8.73
CA SER A 123 15.31 -3.58 7.85
C SER A 123 14.04 -4.20 8.45
N GLU A 124 13.09 -4.49 7.58
CA GLU A 124 11.88 -5.22 7.89
C GLU A 124 11.92 -6.55 7.16
N THR A 125 11.87 -7.65 7.92
CA THR A 125 11.72 -9.00 7.38
C THR A 125 10.43 -9.59 7.92
N ILE A 126 9.40 -9.67 7.09
CA ILE A 126 8.11 -10.24 7.48
C ILE A 126 7.78 -11.44 6.62
N ARG A 127 7.33 -12.50 7.29
CA ARG A 127 6.83 -13.74 6.71
C ARG A 127 5.34 -13.87 6.99
N PHE A 128 4.59 -14.15 5.94
CA PHE A 128 3.18 -14.51 5.96
C PHE A 128 3.00 -15.94 5.49
N VAL A 129 2.33 -16.76 6.29
CA VAL A 129 1.91 -18.10 5.88
C VAL A 129 0.41 -18.25 6.05
N TYR A 130 -0.28 -18.29 4.92
CA TYR A 130 -1.70 -18.55 4.84
C TYR A 130 -1.91 -20.05 4.69
N ASP A 131 -2.57 -20.68 5.65
CA ASP A 131 -2.78 -22.12 5.60
C ASP A 131 -4.09 -22.53 4.89
N GLY A 132 -4.30 -23.84 4.79
CA GLY A 132 -5.48 -24.44 4.19
C GLY A 132 -6.80 -24.21 4.94
N ASP A 133 -6.74 -23.87 6.22
CA ASP A 133 -7.92 -23.69 7.08
C ASP A 133 -8.28 -22.21 7.30
N GLY A 134 -7.57 -21.29 6.66
CA GLY A 134 -7.86 -19.86 6.71
C GLY A 134 -7.24 -19.16 7.93
N GLN A 135 -6.18 -19.69 8.51
CA GLN A 135 -5.37 -18.96 9.49
C GLN A 135 -4.11 -18.36 8.82
N LEU A 136 -3.63 -17.27 9.41
CA LEU A 136 -2.42 -16.58 8.97
C LEU A 136 -1.39 -16.63 10.09
N LEU A 137 -0.22 -17.21 9.82
CA LEU A 137 0.96 -17.01 10.65
C LEU A 137 1.70 -15.78 10.13
N VAL A 138 1.91 -14.79 11.01
CA VAL A 138 2.82 -13.67 10.76
C VAL A 138 4.06 -13.90 11.60
N ALA A 139 5.24 -13.80 11.02
CA ALA A 139 6.49 -13.97 11.72
C ALA A 139 7.55 -12.98 11.25
N ASN A 140 8.43 -12.59 12.16
CA ASN A 140 9.69 -11.94 11.84
C ASN A 140 10.83 -12.91 12.19
N PRO A 141 11.47 -13.56 11.20
CA PRO A 141 12.53 -14.52 11.46
C PRO A 141 13.82 -13.86 12.00
N VAL A 142 14.04 -12.58 11.71
CA VAL A 142 15.21 -11.83 12.20
C VAL A 142 15.04 -11.47 13.67
N GLU A 143 13.85 -11.02 14.05
CA GLU A 143 13.51 -10.62 15.43
C GLU A 143 12.98 -11.77 16.29
N LYS A 144 12.85 -12.96 15.69
CA LYS A 144 12.48 -14.21 16.35
C LYS A 144 11.13 -14.16 17.06
N TRP A 145 10.14 -13.49 16.47
CA TRP A 145 8.76 -13.52 16.94
C TRP A 145 7.80 -14.04 15.88
N ALA A 146 6.73 -14.68 16.32
CA ALA A 146 5.64 -15.15 15.47
C ALA A 146 4.31 -15.05 16.21
N LEU A 147 3.23 -14.81 15.47
CA LEU A 147 1.87 -14.77 15.99
C LEU A 147 0.89 -15.33 14.96
N TRP A 148 -0.14 -16.01 15.46
CA TRP A 148 -1.28 -16.38 14.65
C TRP A 148 -2.26 -15.21 14.57
N ALA A 149 -2.40 -14.65 13.37
CA ALA A 149 -3.45 -13.72 13.03
C ALA A 149 -4.65 -14.50 12.47
N GLY A 150 -5.86 -14.10 12.87
CA GLY A 150 -7.08 -14.64 12.29
C GLY A 150 -7.97 -13.50 11.79
N GLY A 151 -8.69 -13.72 10.71
CA GLY A 151 -9.64 -12.75 10.16
C GLY A 151 -10.50 -13.38 9.06
N PRO A 152 -11.64 -12.76 8.72
CA PRO A 152 -12.55 -13.27 7.67
C PRO A 152 -11.99 -13.11 6.26
N ASP A 153 -10.85 -12.45 6.13
CA ASP A 153 -10.26 -12.03 4.88
C ASP A 153 -8.96 -12.80 4.56
N THR A 154 -8.56 -13.74 5.42
CA THR A 154 -7.37 -14.58 5.19
C THR A 154 -7.49 -15.40 3.90
N GLU A 155 -8.68 -15.91 3.58
CA GLU A 155 -8.93 -16.61 2.31
C GLU A 155 -8.84 -15.65 1.11
N THR A 156 -9.41 -14.45 1.21
CA THR A 156 -9.27 -13.41 0.18
C THR A 156 -7.80 -13.06 -0.05
N GLN A 157 -7.05 -12.79 1.02
CA GLN A 157 -5.62 -12.47 0.94
C GLN A 157 -4.83 -13.63 0.34
N LYS A 158 -5.10 -14.87 0.77
CA LYS A 158 -4.50 -16.07 0.16
C LYS A 158 -4.75 -16.11 -1.34
N ASN A 159 -5.99 -15.89 -1.78
CA ASN A 159 -6.34 -15.84 -3.19
C ASN A 159 -5.60 -14.70 -3.90
N SER A 160 -5.41 -13.55 -3.25
CA SER A 160 -4.67 -12.43 -3.85
C SER A 160 -3.20 -12.74 -4.12
N TYR A 161 -2.56 -13.49 -3.23
CA TYR A 161 -1.21 -13.99 -3.47
C TYR A 161 -1.17 -15.06 -4.57
N GLN A 162 -2.14 -15.98 -4.63
CA GLN A 162 -2.19 -16.97 -5.70
C GLN A 162 -2.25 -16.34 -7.10
N ARG A 163 -2.90 -15.18 -7.24
CA ARG A 163 -3.01 -14.43 -8.50
C ARG A 163 -1.68 -13.84 -9.00
N MET A 164 -0.61 -13.88 -8.21
CA MET A 164 0.76 -13.61 -8.70
C MET A 164 1.19 -14.62 -9.77
N LEU A 165 0.61 -15.82 -9.79
CA LEU A 165 0.77 -16.75 -10.91
C LEU A 165 -0.13 -16.35 -12.09
N PRO A 166 0.41 -16.11 -13.30
CA PRO A 166 -0.41 -15.75 -14.45
C PRO A 166 -1.48 -16.79 -14.80
N GLN A 167 -1.16 -18.09 -14.70
CA GLN A 167 -2.15 -19.17 -14.90
C GLN A 167 -3.32 -18.99 -13.94
N ALA A 168 -3.04 -18.60 -12.69
CA ALA A 168 -4.07 -18.51 -11.67
C ALA A 168 -5.10 -17.42 -11.95
N LEU A 169 -4.61 -16.25 -12.33
CA LEU A 169 -5.44 -15.10 -12.66
C LEU A 169 -6.23 -15.33 -13.95
N LEU A 170 -5.60 -15.91 -14.98
CA LEU A 170 -6.25 -16.20 -16.26
C LEU A 170 -7.35 -17.27 -16.12
N GLU A 171 -7.13 -18.31 -15.32
CA GLU A 171 -8.15 -19.30 -14.98
C GLU A 171 -9.34 -18.66 -14.24
N GLU A 172 -9.06 -17.80 -13.26
CA GLU A 172 -10.12 -17.10 -12.52
C GLU A 172 -10.91 -16.14 -13.42
N ALA A 173 -10.25 -15.48 -14.38
CA ALA A 173 -10.93 -14.67 -15.39
C ALA A 173 -11.91 -15.50 -16.23
N LEU A 174 -11.52 -16.72 -16.64
CA LEU A 174 -12.39 -17.64 -17.38
C LEU A 174 -13.50 -18.26 -16.51
N GLN A 175 -13.26 -18.47 -15.22
CA GLN A 175 -14.31 -18.84 -14.27
C GLN A 175 -15.36 -17.72 -14.16
N ASN A 176 -14.91 -16.46 -14.21
CA ASN A 176 -15.75 -15.26 -14.22
C ASN A 176 -16.11 -14.77 -15.64
N ARG A 177 -15.99 -15.62 -16.67
CA ARG A 177 -16.14 -15.26 -18.09
C ARG A 177 -17.36 -14.41 -18.42
N ARG A 178 -18.48 -14.56 -17.70
CA ARG A 178 -19.71 -13.76 -17.90
C ARG A 178 -19.47 -12.26 -17.74
N THR A 179 -18.50 -11.86 -16.93
CA THR A 179 -18.12 -10.46 -16.68
C THR A 179 -17.05 -9.95 -17.64
N LEU A 180 -16.37 -10.84 -18.36
CA LEU A 180 -15.22 -10.53 -19.21
C LEU A 180 -15.63 -9.69 -20.42
N ARG A 181 -14.98 -8.55 -20.64
CA ARG A 181 -15.24 -7.63 -21.76
C ARG A 181 -13.94 -7.14 -22.36
N TYR A 182 -13.90 -6.98 -23.67
CA TYR A 182 -12.79 -6.35 -24.37
C TYR A 182 -12.98 -4.84 -24.30
N ASN A 183 -11.93 -4.14 -23.86
CA ASN A 183 -11.93 -2.72 -23.58
C ASN A 183 -11.08 -1.92 -24.59
N GLY A 184 -10.61 -2.51 -25.67
CA GLY A 184 -9.80 -1.78 -26.65
C GLY A 184 -8.31 -1.98 -26.45
N LYS A 185 -7.53 -1.03 -26.97
CA LYS A 185 -6.06 -1.06 -26.91
C LYS A 185 -5.54 0.12 -26.11
N LEU A 186 -4.41 -0.06 -25.45
CA LEU A 186 -3.63 0.99 -24.83
C LEU A 186 -2.15 0.83 -25.15
N ARG A 187 -1.36 1.85 -24.80
CA ARG A 187 0.10 1.81 -24.96
C ARG A 187 0.77 1.54 -23.61
N LEU A 188 1.57 0.48 -23.56
CA LEU A 188 2.39 0.08 -22.42
C LEU A 188 3.86 0.29 -22.79
N GLY A 189 4.45 1.40 -22.34
CA GLY A 189 5.77 1.83 -22.82
C GLY A 189 5.77 2.05 -24.34
N GLU A 190 6.54 1.24 -25.07
CA GLU A 190 6.59 1.26 -26.54
C GLU A 190 5.63 0.24 -27.19
N GLU A 191 5.09 -0.71 -26.43
CA GLU A 191 4.22 -1.78 -26.92
C GLU A 191 2.74 -1.34 -26.94
N GLN A 192 1.98 -1.81 -27.94
CA GLN A 192 0.52 -1.75 -27.90
C GLN A 192 -0.03 -3.04 -27.29
N VAL A 193 -0.99 -2.90 -26.37
CA VAL A 193 -1.65 -4.04 -25.74
C VAL A 193 -3.16 -3.96 -25.91
N ASP A 194 -3.78 -5.10 -26.19
CA ASP A 194 -5.21 -5.34 -26.09
C ASP A 194 -5.61 -5.54 -24.61
N VAL A 195 -6.77 -5.01 -24.22
CA VAL A 195 -7.25 -5.01 -22.84
C VAL A 195 -8.53 -5.82 -22.72
N ALA A 196 -8.57 -6.78 -21.80
CA ALA A 196 -9.81 -7.43 -21.38
C ALA A 196 -10.03 -7.27 -19.88
N THR A 197 -11.20 -6.83 -19.46
CA THR A 197 -11.54 -6.64 -18.04
C THR A 197 -12.55 -7.66 -17.58
N PHE A 198 -12.34 -8.23 -16.39
CA PHE A 198 -13.32 -9.05 -15.68
C PHE A 198 -13.50 -8.54 -14.25
N SER A 199 -14.56 -9.00 -13.59
CA SER A 199 -14.81 -8.71 -12.18
C SER A 199 -14.50 -9.94 -11.33
N LEU A 200 -13.81 -9.72 -10.23
CA LEU A 200 -13.70 -10.66 -9.12
C LEU A 200 -15.06 -10.82 -8.41
N ARG A 201 -15.17 -11.82 -7.52
CA ARG A 201 -16.39 -12.11 -6.78
C ARG A 201 -16.86 -10.97 -5.88
N ASP A 202 -15.92 -10.17 -5.37
CA ASP A 202 -16.16 -8.97 -4.57
C ASP A 202 -16.48 -7.72 -5.42
N SER A 203 -16.65 -7.90 -6.74
CA SER A 203 -16.89 -6.86 -7.74
C SER A 203 -15.69 -5.97 -8.08
N GLN A 204 -14.49 -6.23 -7.54
CA GLN A 204 -13.27 -5.55 -7.98
C GLN A 204 -12.99 -5.90 -9.45
N ALA A 205 -12.79 -4.89 -10.30
CA ALA A 205 -12.44 -5.08 -11.70
C ALA A 205 -10.93 -5.24 -11.88
N ILE A 206 -10.51 -6.23 -12.68
CA ILE A 206 -9.12 -6.44 -13.12
C ILE A 206 -9.08 -6.40 -14.65
N SER A 207 -8.26 -5.52 -15.19
CA SER A 207 -7.94 -5.43 -16.60
C SER A 207 -6.67 -6.24 -16.91
N LEU A 208 -6.82 -7.30 -17.71
CA LEU A 208 -5.73 -8.09 -18.26
C LEU A 208 -5.14 -7.39 -19.49
N LEU A 209 -3.82 -7.39 -19.60
CA LEU A 209 -3.06 -6.77 -20.68
C LEU A 209 -2.44 -7.86 -21.56
N PHE A 210 -2.70 -7.80 -22.87
CA PHE A 210 -2.19 -8.75 -23.85
C PHE A 210 -1.46 -8.00 -24.96
N SER A 211 -0.28 -8.46 -25.37
CA SER A 211 0.43 -7.94 -26.54
C SER A 211 -0.48 -7.92 -27.77
N SER A 212 -0.63 -6.76 -28.40
CA SER A 212 -1.41 -6.65 -29.65
C SER A 212 -0.74 -7.34 -30.84
N LYS A 213 0.52 -7.76 -30.71
CA LYS A 213 1.30 -8.38 -31.78
C LYS A 213 1.01 -9.88 -31.89
N ASP A 214 0.92 -10.56 -30.75
CA ASP A 214 0.87 -12.03 -30.67
C ASP A 214 -0.16 -12.55 -29.65
N GLY A 215 -0.84 -11.68 -28.91
CA GLY A 215 -1.84 -12.05 -27.90
C GLY A 215 -1.24 -12.52 -26.57
N SER A 216 0.09 -12.49 -26.43
CA SER A 216 0.77 -12.94 -25.22
C SER A 216 0.45 -12.09 -24.00
N TYR A 217 0.36 -12.72 -22.84
CA TYR A 217 0.02 -12.04 -21.59
C TYR A 217 1.17 -11.14 -21.13
N ARG A 218 0.86 -9.87 -20.83
CA ARG A 218 1.84 -8.85 -20.42
C ARG A 218 1.67 -8.34 -19.01
N GLY A 219 0.54 -8.60 -18.37
CA GLY A 219 0.28 -8.09 -17.03
C GLY A 219 -1.17 -7.73 -16.78
N LEU A 220 -1.38 -6.89 -15.77
CA LEU A 220 -2.70 -6.47 -15.36
C LEU A 220 -2.72 -5.04 -14.81
N GLU A 221 -3.91 -4.48 -14.73
CA GLU A 221 -4.17 -3.21 -14.04
C GLU A 221 -5.50 -3.30 -13.28
N TYR A 222 -5.57 -2.71 -12.10
CA TYR A 222 -6.79 -2.50 -11.34
C TYR A 222 -6.73 -1.14 -10.65
N LEU A 223 -7.89 -0.61 -10.25
CA LEU A 223 -7.95 0.62 -9.45
C LEU A 223 -8.04 0.30 -7.97
N ILE A 224 -7.39 1.12 -7.16
CA ILE A 224 -7.58 1.20 -5.72
C ILE A 224 -8.03 2.61 -5.34
N ASP A 225 -8.75 2.69 -4.22
CA ASP A 225 -8.99 3.94 -3.52
C ASP A 225 -7.86 4.16 -2.51
N HIS A 226 -6.88 4.97 -2.88
CA HIS A 226 -5.69 5.21 -2.07
C HIS A 226 -5.86 6.46 -1.20
N PRO A 227 -5.66 6.40 0.14
CA PRO A 227 -5.97 7.52 1.05
C PRO A 227 -5.35 8.87 0.68
N MET A 228 -4.10 8.87 0.21
CA MET A 228 -3.40 10.11 -0.19
C MET A 228 -3.41 10.40 -1.70
N LEU A 229 -3.67 9.40 -2.54
CA LEU A 229 -3.53 9.52 -4.00
C LEU A 229 -4.87 9.49 -4.74
N GLY A 230 -5.96 9.17 -4.04
CA GLY A 230 -7.28 8.95 -4.62
C GLY A 230 -7.34 7.69 -5.48
N ASP A 231 -8.28 7.67 -6.41
CA ASP A 231 -8.46 6.62 -7.41
C ASP A 231 -7.16 6.46 -8.21
N THR A 232 -6.40 5.42 -7.90
CA THR A 232 -5.08 5.19 -8.47
C THR A 232 -5.01 3.80 -9.07
N ALA A 233 -4.40 3.70 -10.26
CA ALA A 233 -4.16 2.42 -10.90
C ALA A 233 -2.96 1.72 -10.26
N VAL A 234 -3.12 0.46 -9.90
CA VAL A 234 -2.01 -0.45 -9.66
C VAL A 234 -1.83 -1.31 -10.90
N ARG A 235 -0.65 -1.24 -11.51
CA ARG A 235 -0.33 -1.99 -12.72
C ARG A 235 0.84 -2.93 -12.46
N TRP A 236 0.64 -4.19 -12.80
CA TRP A 236 1.69 -5.19 -12.87
C TRP A 236 2.09 -5.41 -14.32
N VAL A 237 3.38 -5.40 -14.61
CA VAL A 237 3.94 -5.70 -15.93
C VAL A 237 4.85 -6.90 -15.77
N PHE A 238 4.61 -7.95 -16.55
CA PHE A 238 5.37 -9.19 -16.55
C PHE A 238 6.28 -9.25 -17.79
N ASP A 239 7.51 -9.70 -17.60
CA ASP A 239 8.50 -9.86 -18.66
C ASP A 239 9.36 -11.11 -18.41
N ASP A 240 10.17 -11.49 -19.40
CA ASP A 240 11.09 -12.63 -19.34
C ASP A 240 10.37 -13.94 -18.96
N PHE A 241 9.29 -14.26 -19.70
CA PHE A 241 8.58 -15.52 -19.54
C PHE A 241 9.48 -16.70 -19.96
N ARG A 242 9.72 -17.63 -19.04
CA ARG A 242 10.55 -18.82 -19.29
C ARG A 242 9.76 -20.08 -18.99
N ASP A 243 10.01 -21.11 -19.80
CA ASP A 243 9.42 -22.43 -19.61
C ASP A 243 9.99 -23.11 -18.37
N LEU A 244 9.09 -23.48 -17.46
CA LEU A 244 9.38 -24.29 -16.30
C LEU A 244 8.78 -25.67 -16.51
N LYS A 245 9.66 -26.67 -16.68
CA LYS A 245 9.28 -28.02 -17.09
C LYS A 245 8.15 -28.61 -16.24
N GLY A 246 7.02 -28.91 -16.88
CA GLY A 246 5.84 -29.49 -16.23
C GLY A 246 4.97 -28.49 -15.47
N PHE A 247 5.36 -27.22 -15.40
CA PHE A 247 4.57 -26.13 -14.83
C PHE A 247 4.02 -25.19 -15.91
N GLY A 248 4.80 -24.86 -16.93
CA GLY A 248 4.46 -23.89 -17.97
C GLY A 248 5.35 -22.63 -17.89
N LEU A 249 4.95 -21.55 -18.56
CA LEU A 249 5.68 -20.30 -18.53
C LEU A 249 5.49 -19.56 -17.20
N LEU A 250 6.60 -19.07 -16.64
CA LEU A 250 6.64 -18.19 -15.47
C LEU A 250 7.37 -16.90 -15.84
N PRO A 251 6.88 -15.70 -15.48
CA PRO A 251 7.59 -14.46 -15.69
C PRO A 251 8.76 -14.34 -14.71
N TYR A 252 9.99 -14.22 -15.22
CA TYR A 252 11.18 -14.05 -14.38
C TYR A 252 11.46 -12.59 -14.04
N LYS A 253 10.69 -11.65 -14.58
CA LYS A 253 10.75 -10.24 -14.21
C LYS A 253 9.35 -9.69 -14.08
N TYR A 254 9.17 -8.79 -13.12
CA TYR A 254 7.94 -8.03 -13.03
C TYR A 254 8.15 -6.66 -12.41
N GLU A 255 7.32 -5.72 -12.82
CA GLU A 255 7.29 -4.36 -12.30
C GLU A 255 5.89 -4.01 -11.82
N ILE A 256 5.82 -3.28 -10.72
CA ILE A 256 4.58 -2.77 -10.14
C ILE A 256 4.62 -1.25 -10.23
N PHE A 257 3.57 -0.66 -10.77
CA PHE A 257 3.38 0.77 -10.85
C PHE A 257 2.18 1.20 -10.00
N LEU A 258 2.34 2.30 -9.26
CA LEU A 258 1.26 3.00 -8.57
C LEU A 258 1.02 4.33 -9.32
N GLY A 259 -0.06 4.38 -10.10
CA GLY A 259 -0.26 5.42 -11.10
C GLY A 259 0.82 5.34 -12.18
N SER A 260 1.56 6.43 -12.38
CA SER A 260 2.72 6.47 -13.28
C SER A 260 4.05 6.15 -12.59
N ARG A 261 4.05 5.95 -11.27
CA ARG A 261 5.27 5.79 -10.48
C ARG A 261 5.66 4.32 -10.44
N LEU A 262 6.92 4.01 -10.77
CA LEU A 262 7.47 2.68 -10.54
C LEU A 262 7.59 2.47 -9.03
N LEU A 263 6.81 1.55 -8.49
CA LEU A 263 6.84 1.17 -7.09
C LEU A 263 7.89 0.09 -6.85
N LYS A 264 7.88 -0.97 -7.66
CA LYS A 264 8.70 -2.16 -7.42
C LYS A 264 9.17 -2.74 -8.74
N SER A 265 10.41 -3.18 -8.82
CA SER A 265 10.99 -3.84 -10.00
C SER A 265 11.80 -5.04 -9.52
N MET A 266 11.40 -6.24 -9.95
CA MET A 266 11.86 -7.51 -9.40
C MET A 266 12.33 -8.46 -10.49
N LYS A 267 13.30 -9.29 -10.14
CA LYS A 267 13.80 -10.39 -10.95
C LYS A 267 13.84 -11.67 -10.13
N ILE A 268 13.22 -12.72 -10.63
CA ILE A 268 13.31 -14.05 -10.06
C ILE A 268 14.72 -14.62 -10.27
N THR A 269 15.35 -15.03 -9.18
CA THR A 269 16.72 -15.56 -9.15
C THR A 269 16.76 -17.06 -8.98
N GLU A 270 15.75 -17.62 -8.33
CA GLU A 270 15.66 -19.04 -8.03
C GLU A 270 14.20 -19.50 -8.18
N VAL A 271 13.99 -20.67 -8.80
CA VAL A 271 12.69 -21.33 -8.89
C VAL A 271 12.84 -22.80 -8.57
N ARG A 272 11.93 -23.34 -7.76
CA ARG A 272 11.83 -24.76 -7.44
C ARG A 272 10.40 -25.25 -7.65
N THR A 273 10.24 -26.37 -8.36
CA THR A 273 8.96 -27.09 -8.47
C THR A 273 8.98 -28.34 -7.60
N GLY A 274 7.84 -28.69 -6.99
CA GLY A 274 7.72 -29.88 -6.13
C GLY A 274 8.31 -29.73 -4.72
N PHE A 275 8.70 -28.51 -4.35
CA PHE A 275 9.22 -28.17 -3.03
C PHE A 275 8.14 -28.25 -1.95
N ASP A 276 8.46 -28.79 -0.76
CA ASP A 276 7.54 -28.83 0.39
C ASP A 276 7.66 -27.55 1.23
N VAL A 277 6.64 -26.71 1.18
CA VAL A 277 6.59 -25.41 1.87
C VAL A 277 6.64 -25.56 3.39
N SER A 278 6.27 -26.72 3.94
CA SER A 278 6.39 -26.99 5.38
C SER A 278 7.84 -26.90 5.89
N GLY A 279 8.82 -27.19 5.03
CA GLY A 279 10.24 -27.04 5.36
C GLY A 279 10.68 -25.59 5.57
N PHE A 280 10.00 -24.60 4.95
CA PHE A 280 10.28 -23.17 5.21
C PHE A 280 9.76 -22.72 6.57
N LEU A 281 8.62 -23.26 7.02
CA LEU A 281 8.05 -22.96 8.34
C LEU A 281 8.97 -23.41 9.47
N SER A 282 9.65 -24.55 9.32
CA SER A 282 10.59 -25.09 10.30
C SER A 282 12.02 -24.54 10.17
N SER A 283 12.36 -23.82 9.10
CA SER A 283 13.76 -23.55 8.69
C SER A 283 14.54 -22.52 9.50
N SER A 284 13.92 -21.83 10.46
CA SER A 284 14.65 -21.00 11.40
C SER A 284 14.68 -21.71 12.75
N ASP A 285 15.78 -22.41 13.02
CA ASP A 285 15.97 -23.29 14.18
C ASP A 285 15.70 -22.61 15.55
N ASP A 286 15.58 -21.28 15.58
CA ASP A 286 15.32 -20.47 16.79
C ASP A 286 13.96 -19.74 16.81
N LEU A 287 13.16 -19.75 15.73
CA LEU A 287 11.88 -19.03 15.72
C LEU A 287 10.83 -19.82 16.51
N LYS A 288 10.42 -19.28 17.66
CA LYS A 288 9.34 -19.87 18.45
C LYS A 288 7.99 -19.56 17.81
N ILE A 289 7.48 -20.51 17.05
CA ILE A 289 6.11 -20.45 16.52
C ILE A 289 5.15 -20.85 17.64
N PRO A 290 4.18 -19.99 18.04
CA PRO A 290 3.19 -20.35 19.03
C PRO A 290 2.29 -21.48 18.53
N ASP A 291 1.72 -22.24 19.46
CA ASP A 291 0.77 -23.29 19.13
C ASP A 291 -0.37 -22.73 18.28
N ARG A 292 -0.70 -23.49 17.24
CA ARG A 292 -1.77 -23.16 16.32
C ARG A 292 -3.11 -23.12 17.07
N PRO A 293 -3.89 -22.02 17.00
CA PRO A 293 -5.19 -21.96 17.65
C PRO A 293 -6.11 -23.06 17.14
N SER A 294 -6.75 -23.79 18.06
CA SER A 294 -7.65 -24.90 17.74
C SER A 294 -8.96 -24.48 17.08
N GLU A 295 -9.38 -23.22 17.26
CA GLU A 295 -10.61 -22.69 16.70
C GLU A 295 -10.37 -21.98 15.37
N LYS A 296 -11.11 -22.37 14.33
CA LYS A 296 -11.20 -21.60 13.09
C LYS A 296 -11.96 -20.31 13.39
N ARG A 297 -11.32 -19.16 13.20
CA ARG A 297 -12.01 -17.86 13.29
C ARG A 297 -13.02 -17.78 12.15
N THR A 298 -14.31 -17.71 12.47
CA THR A 298 -15.35 -17.73 11.45
C THR A 298 -15.58 -16.34 10.84
N GLU A 299 -16.22 -16.29 9.68
CA GLU A 299 -16.72 -15.05 9.11
C GLU A 299 -17.65 -14.30 10.09
N ALA A 300 -18.37 -15.02 10.98
CA ALA A 300 -19.21 -14.42 12.01
C ALA A 300 -18.41 -13.75 13.15
N ASP A 301 -17.26 -14.30 13.53
CA ASP A 301 -16.38 -13.73 14.56
C ASP A 301 -15.76 -12.42 14.12
N SER A 302 -15.57 -12.25 12.81
CA SER A 302 -15.06 -11.01 12.23
C SER A 302 -16.07 -9.86 12.15
N ARG A 303 -17.36 -10.20 12.04
CA ARG A 303 -18.45 -9.22 11.97
C ARG A 303 -18.69 -8.58 13.33
N LYS A 304 -18.27 -9.24 14.41
CA LYS A 304 -18.15 -8.62 15.74
C LYS A 304 -16.96 -7.67 15.74
N LYS A 305 -17.13 -6.45 15.22
CA LYS A 305 -16.15 -5.37 15.49
C LYS A 305 -16.21 -5.10 17.00
N PRO A 306 -15.17 -5.41 17.80
CA PRO A 306 -15.17 -5.06 19.21
C PRO A 306 -15.37 -3.55 19.35
N ALA A 307 -16.04 -3.13 20.42
CA ALA A 307 -16.18 -1.71 20.72
C ALA A 307 -14.78 -1.08 20.79
N ILE A 308 -14.60 0.05 20.10
CA ILE A 308 -13.33 0.78 20.09
C ILE A 308 -13.20 1.48 21.45
N PRO A 309 -12.24 1.10 22.31
CA PRO A 309 -12.11 1.70 23.63
C PRO A 309 -11.64 3.15 23.52
N VAL A 310 -12.26 4.03 24.30
CA VAL A 310 -11.73 5.36 24.58
C VAL A 310 -11.26 5.37 26.03
N GLU A 311 -9.97 5.11 26.22
CA GLU A 311 -9.33 4.97 27.51
C GLU A 311 -8.88 6.33 28.04
N LYS A 312 -9.24 6.70 29.27
CA LYS A 312 -8.70 7.89 29.94
C LYS A 312 -7.31 7.54 30.48
N ILE A 313 -6.28 8.28 30.06
CA ILE A 313 -4.90 8.06 30.54
C ILE A 313 -4.46 9.14 31.54
N ASP A 314 -5.10 10.32 31.52
CA ASP A 314 -4.90 11.40 32.50
C ASP A 314 -6.12 12.33 32.48
N GLU A 315 -6.15 13.35 33.32
CA GLU A 315 -7.19 14.39 33.34
C GLU A 315 -7.26 15.14 32.00
N GLY A 316 -8.40 15.00 31.32
CA GLY A 316 -8.64 15.56 30.00
C GLY A 316 -7.86 14.90 28.86
N VAL A 317 -7.23 13.74 29.09
CA VAL A 317 -6.40 13.04 28.08
C VAL A 317 -6.84 11.60 27.90
N TYR A 318 -7.09 11.21 26.66
CA TYR A 318 -7.60 9.89 26.29
C TYR A 318 -6.82 9.27 25.14
N LEU A 319 -6.86 7.94 25.04
CA LEU A 319 -6.44 7.18 23.87
C LEU A 319 -7.63 6.44 23.27
N VAL A 320 -7.88 6.64 21.98
CA VAL A 320 -8.72 5.73 21.20
C VAL A 320 -7.86 4.54 20.81
N ARG A 321 -8.07 3.39 21.44
CA ARG A 321 -7.24 2.19 21.25
C ARG A 321 -7.68 1.40 20.02
N ASN A 322 -6.71 0.88 19.28
CA ASN A 322 -6.89 -0.04 18.16
C ASN A 322 -7.99 0.40 17.17
N ILE A 323 -7.99 1.67 16.76
CA ILE A 323 -8.95 2.19 15.77
C ILE A 323 -8.81 1.44 14.42
N ARG A 324 -7.57 1.06 14.11
CA ARG A 324 -7.12 -0.01 13.23
C ARG A 324 -6.04 -0.81 13.96
N GLY A 325 -5.64 -1.98 13.44
CA GLY A 325 -4.66 -2.84 14.11
C GLY A 325 -3.40 -2.08 14.54
N GLY A 326 -3.12 -2.05 15.85
CA GLY A 326 -1.93 -1.39 16.43
C GLY A 326 -1.98 0.14 16.52
N PHE A 327 -2.98 0.82 15.94
CA PHE A 327 -2.99 2.29 15.88
C PHE A 327 -3.78 2.91 17.03
N HIS A 328 -3.21 3.92 17.68
CA HIS A 328 -3.78 4.58 18.86
C HIS A 328 -3.83 6.09 18.66
N VAL A 329 -5.01 6.70 18.82
CA VAL A 329 -5.18 8.15 18.62
C VAL A 329 -5.24 8.86 19.97
N LEU A 330 -4.35 9.82 20.19
CA LEU A 330 -4.43 10.72 21.34
C LEU A 330 -5.57 11.69 21.17
N VAL A 331 -6.36 11.87 22.23
CA VAL A 331 -7.44 12.85 22.31
C VAL A 331 -7.19 13.73 23.53
N VAL A 332 -7.20 15.03 23.32
CA VAL A 332 -7.18 16.04 24.39
C VAL A 332 -8.55 16.69 24.44
N GLU A 333 -9.20 16.58 25.58
CA GLU A 333 -10.50 17.19 25.86
C GLU A 333 -10.30 18.59 26.44
N PHE A 334 -10.76 19.60 25.71
CA PHE A 334 -10.93 20.96 26.20
C PHE A 334 -12.33 21.15 26.80
N GLU A 335 -12.61 22.33 27.33
CA GLU A 335 -13.93 22.69 27.86
C GLU A 335 -15.01 22.59 26.77
N GLU A 336 -14.77 23.17 25.60
CA GLU A 336 -15.75 23.31 24.52
C GLU A 336 -15.47 22.40 23.32
N SER A 337 -14.30 21.78 23.25
CA SER A 337 -13.86 21.09 22.02
C SER A 337 -12.89 19.94 22.28
N LEU A 338 -12.52 19.23 21.21
CA LEU A 338 -11.48 18.21 21.21
C LEU A 338 -10.34 18.59 20.27
N LEU A 339 -9.13 18.20 20.66
CA LEU A 339 -8.01 17.97 19.75
C LEU A 339 -7.74 16.49 19.64
N ILE A 340 -7.49 16.01 18.42
CA ILE A 340 -6.96 14.67 18.20
C ILE A 340 -5.58 14.74 17.55
N VAL A 341 -4.77 13.71 17.77
CA VAL A 341 -3.47 13.53 17.12
C VAL A 341 -3.57 12.40 16.11
N ASP A 342 -3.29 12.74 14.85
CA ASP A 342 -3.43 11.94 13.64
C ASP A 342 -4.88 11.64 13.20
N ALA A 343 -5.03 11.39 11.89
CA ALA A 343 -6.26 11.02 11.21
C ALA A 343 -6.02 9.74 10.39
N PRO A 344 -6.08 8.56 11.05
CA PRO A 344 -5.65 7.32 10.43
C PRO A 344 -6.53 6.87 9.27
N ALA A 345 -5.91 6.21 8.29
CA ALA A 345 -6.57 5.54 7.18
C ALA A 345 -6.18 4.05 7.10
N GLY A 346 -6.76 3.36 6.11
CA GLY A 346 -6.24 2.07 5.68
C GLY A 346 -4.88 2.19 4.98
N TYR A 347 -4.21 1.07 4.79
CA TYR A 347 -2.95 1.03 4.04
C TYR A 347 -2.95 -0.20 3.14
N HIS A 348 -2.64 0.03 1.85
CA HIS A 348 -2.61 -1.01 0.85
C HIS A 348 -1.24 -1.65 0.80
N GLU A 349 -1.18 -2.94 1.07
CA GLU A 349 0.01 -3.75 0.78
C GLU A 349 -0.01 -4.13 -0.71
N LEU A 350 0.94 -3.58 -1.46
CA LEU A 350 0.97 -3.59 -2.93
C LEU A 350 1.72 -4.81 -3.53
N GLN A 351 1.98 -5.83 -2.72
CA GLN A 351 2.72 -7.04 -3.10
C GLN A 351 1.85 -8.21 -3.58
N GLN A 352 0.52 -8.12 -3.46
CA GLN A 352 -0.43 -9.12 -3.94
C GLN A 352 -1.45 -8.54 -4.96
N ILE A 353 -2.20 -9.41 -5.63
CA ILE A 353 -3.14 -9.04 -6.70
C ILE A 353 -4.59 -9.43 -6.34
N PRO A 354 -5.54 -8.48 -6.20
CA PRO A 354 -5.29 -7.06 -6.03
C PRO A 354 -4.62 -6.81 -4.67
N ALA A 355 -4.14 -5.59 -4.49
CA ALA A 355 -3.60 -5.11 -3.23
C ALA A 355 -4.64 -5.22 -2.13
N SER A 356 -4.22 -5.52 -0.90
CA SER A 356 -5.14 -5.66 0.23
C SER A 356 -4.93 -4.56 1.25
N ASP A 357 -6.04 -4.05 1.79
CA ASP A 357 -6.04 -3.10 2.89
C ASP A 357 -6.01 -3.85 4.23
N TRP A 358 -4.90 -3.77 4.95
CA TRP A 358 -4.72 -4.46 6.24
C TRP A 358 -5.52 -3.84 7.39
N ALA A 359 -6.05 -2.62 7.22
CA ALA A 359 -6.99 -2.04 8.18
C ALA A 359 -8.43 -2.57 7.99
N GLY A 360 -8.68 -3.37 6.95
CA GLY A 360 -10.01 -3.89 6.60
C GLY A 360 -11.00 -2.77 6.26
N ALA A 361 -10.50 -1.62 5.81
CA ALA A 361 -11.31 -0.54 5.30
C ALA A 361 -11.72 -0.85 3.85
N LYS A 362 -12.97 -0.55 3.51
CA LYS A 362 -13.49 -0.72 2.14
C LYS A 362 -13.29 0.52 1.27
N LYS A 363 -12.98 1.64 1.91
CA LYS A 363 -12.79 2.96 1.31
C LYS A 363 -11.84 3.78 2.18
N SER A 364 -11.12 4.69 1.56
CA SER A 364 -10.06 5.52 2.15
C SER A 364 -10.54 6.30 3.38
N SER A 365 -11.75 6.84 3.35
CA SER A 365 -12.33 7.63 4.45
C SER A 365 -12.78 6.80 5.66
N GLU A 366 -12.95 5.48 5.54
CA GLU A 366 -13.72 4.68 6.50
C GLU A 366 -13.14 4.73 7.92
N VAL A 367 -11.81 4.69 8.06
CA VAL A 367 -11.15 4.71 9.37
C VAL A 367 -11.30 6.09 10.03
N GLY A 368 -11.17 7.16 9.25
CA GLY A 368 -11.41 8.54 9.71
C GLY A 368 -12.86 8.78 10.13
N GLU A 369 -13.84 8.30 9.34
CA GLU A 369 -15.26 8.38 9.67
C GLU A 369 -15.58 7.60 10.96
N ARG A 370 -14.99 6.41 11.09
CA ARG A 370 -15.13 5.56 12.27
C ARG A 370 -14.60 6.27 13.52
N LEU A 371 -13.42 6.87 13.43
CA LEU A 371 -12.83 7.65 14.53
C LEU A 371 -13.73 8.83 14.91
N LEU A 372 -14.19 9.61 13.93
CA LEU A 372 -15.08 10.74 14.18
C LEU A 372 -16.38 10.31 14.88
N ASN A 373 -16.94 9.16 14.50
CA ASN A 373 -18.13 8.59 15.13
C ASN A 373 -17.87 8.13 16.58
N VAL A 374 -16.72 7.50 16.86
CA VAL A 374 -16.31 7.13 18.22
C VAL A 374 -16.23 8.37 19.12
N LEU A 375 -15.62 9.45 18.63
CA LEU A 375 -15.47 10.70 19.37
C LEU A 375 -16.81 11.39 19.61
N LYS A 376 -17.69 11.46 18.60
CA LYS A 376 -19.05 12.01 18.74
C LYS A 376 -19.88 11.25 19.76
N ASN A 377 -19.76 9.92 19.81
CA ASN A 377 -20.48 9.11 20.79
C ASN A 377 -19.93 9.32 22.21
N ARG A 378 -18.61 9.46 22.35
CA ARG A 378 -17.97 9.64 23.65
C ARG A 378 -18.14 11.07 24.21
N PHE A 379 -18.06 12.08 23.34
CA PHE A 379 -18.07 13.50 23.69
C PHE A 379 -19.14 14.26 22.88
N PRO A 380 -20.44 13.96 23.07
CA PRO A 380 -21.51 14.41 22.16
C PRO A 380 -21.71 15.92 22.05
N LYS A 381 -21.19 16.70 23.00
CA LYS A 381 -21.30 18.17 23.03
C LYS A 381 -20.04 18.88 22.55
N LYS A 382 -18.94 18.16 22.29
CA LYS A 382 -17.63 18.74 22.00
C LYS A 382 -17.19 18.36 20.58
N PRO A 383 -17.19 19.29 19.62
CA PRO A 383 -16.70 18.99 18.27
C PRO A 383 -15.19 18.76 18.26
N VAL A 384 -14.72 17.97 17.30
CA VAL A 384 -13.29 17.90 16.96
C VAL A 384 -12.92 19.20 16.26
N LYS A 385 -12.30 20.12 17.00
CA LYS A 385 -11.95 21.46 16.51
C LYS A 385 -10.53 21.49 15.93
N TYR A 386 -9.64 20.64 16.44
CA TYR A 386 -8.26 20.54 15.99
C TYR A 386 -7.89 19.09 15.64
N VAL A 387 -7.20 18.91 14.53
CA VAL A 387 -6.52 17.66 14.18
C VAL A 387 -5.05 17.99 14.02
N ALA A 388 -4.25 17.53 14.98
CA ALA A 388 -2.80 17.64 14.93
C ALA A 388 -2.24 16.48 14.11
N LEU A 389 -1.72 16.71 12.92
CA LEU A 389 -1.06 15.65 12.15
C LEU A 389 0.42 15.64 12.52
N THR A 390 0.91 14.48 12.96
CA THR A 390 2.31 14.29 13.33
C THR A 390 3.20 14.37 12.10
N HIS A 391 2.84 13.67 11.04
CA HIS A 391 3.53 13.74 9.75
C HIS A 391 2.62 13.34 8.59
N HIS A 392 3.21 13.22 7.41
CA HIS A 392 2.51 13.21 6.14
C HIS A 392 2.24 11.82 5.56
N HIS A 393 2.64 10.73 6.24
CA HIS A 393 2.34 9.38 5.76
C HIS A 393 0.84 9.14 5.78
N GLY A 394 0.36 8.43 4.76
CA GLY A 394 -1.06 8.28 4.49
C GLY A 394 -1.81 7.47 5.55
N ASP A 395 -1.12 6.68 6.34
CA ASP A 395 -1.71 5.91 7.41
C ASP A 395 -1.87 6.75 8.71
N HIS A 396 -1.27 7.95 8.76
CA HIS A 396 -1.47 9.01 9.78
C HIS A 396 -2.31 10.19 9.28
N ALA A 397 -2.24 10.54 7.98
CA ALA A 397 -2.90 11.71 7.41
C ALA A 397 -4.02 11.39 6.41
N GLY A 398 -4.12 10.15 5.92
CA GLY A 398 -5.06 9.78 4.84
C GLY A 398 -6.52 9.76 5.26
N GLY A 399 -6.82 9.69 6.56
CA GLY A 399 -8.18 9.70 7.10
C GLY A 399 -8.69 11.11 7.39
N ILE A 400 -8.04 12.15 6.85
CA ILE A 400 -8.27 13.56 7.23
C ILE A 400 -9.58 14.14 6.69
N HIS A 401 -10.09 13.61 5.58
CA HIS A 401 -11.22 14.20 4.85
C HIS A 401 -12.52 14.34 5.69
N PRO A 402 -12.95 13.35 6.49
CA PRO A 402 -14.10 13.51 7.39
C PRO A 402 -13.95 14.65 8.41
N PHE A 403 -12.73 14.94 8.87
CA PHE A 403 -12.47 16.01 9.82
C PHE A 403 -12.46 17.40 9.15
N ILE A 404 -11.95 17.48 7.92
CA ILE A 404 -12.06 18.70 7.10
C ILE A 404 -13.54 19.03 6.85
N LYS A 405 -14.37 18.05 6.47
CA LYS A 405 -15.83 18.21 6.33
C LYS A 405 -16.50 18.65 7.63
N ALA A 406 -16.01 18.18 8.76
CA ALA A 406 -16.49 18.60 10.08
C ALA A 406 -16.02 20.01 10.50
N GLY A 407 -15.20 20.69 9.69
CA GLY A 407 -14.75 22.06 9.92
C GLY A 407 -13.58 22.19 10.90
N ALA A 408 -12.85 21.10 11.16
CA ALA A 408 -11.67 21.07 12.01
C ALA A 408 -10.52 21.92 11.41
N THR A 409 -9.67 22.45 12.29
CA THR A 409 -8.41 23.11 11.92
C THR A 409 -7.31 22.07 11.90
N ILE A 410 -6.64 21.92 10.77
CA ILE A 410 -5.52 20.99 10.60
C ILE A 410 -4.25 21.69 11.08
N VAL A 411 -3.57 21.09 12.06
CA VAL A 411 -2.38 21.67 12.69
C VAL A 411 -1.19 20.76 12.44
N ALA A 412 -0.26 21.18 11.58
CA ALA A 412 0.85 20.32 11.14
C ALA A 412 2.03 21.13 10.60
N SER A 413 3.14 20.45 10.30
CA SER A 413 4.26 21.03 9.55
C SER A 413 3.85 21.45 8.13
N ARG A 414 4.68 22.27 7.48
CA ARG A 414 4.42 22.74 6.11
C ARG A 414 4.28 21.57 5.14
N GLU A 415 5.20 20.63 5.24
CA GLU A 415 5.28 19.43 4.42
C GLU A 415 3.99 18.61 4.57
N THR A 416 3.53 18.41 5.81
CA THR A 416 2.28 17.67 6.04
C THR A 416 1.04 18.38 5.51
N ILE A 417 0.96 19.71 5.65
CA ILE A 417 -0.14 20.49 5.06
C ILE A 417 -0.12 20.39 3.53
N GLU A 418 1.05 20.47 2.90
CA GLU A 418 1.18 20.33 1.44
C GLU A 418 0.76 18.93 0.97
N ALA A 419 1.01 17.87 1.76
CA ALA A 419 0.53 16.51 1.45
C ALA A 419 -1.00 16.43 1.47
N VAL A 420 -1.63 17.02 2.49
CA VAL A 420 -3.10 17.10 2.59
C VAL A 420 -3.68 17.94 1.44
N GLU A 421 -3.07 19.08 1.10
CA GLU A 421 -3.50 19.88 -0.05
C GLU A 421 -3.41 19.10 -1.36
N ASN A 422 -2.39 18.27 -1.52
CA ASN A 422 -2.23 17.43 -2.70
C ASN A 422 -3.22 16.27 -2.74
N SER A 423 -3.59 15.67 -1.60
CA SER A 423 -4.63 14.64 -1.54
C SER A 423 -5.99 15.24 -1.94
N LEU A 424 -6.32 16.45 -1.49
CA LEU A 424 -7.55 17.17 -1.83
C LEU A 424 -7.66 17.56 -3.32
N LYS A 425 -6.60 17.44 -4.12
CA LYS A 425 -6.65 17.64 -5.58
C LYS A 425 -7.00 16.35 -6.33
N ARG A 426 -7.03 15.20 -5.65
CA ARG A 426 -7.25 13.88 -6.26
C ARG A 426 -8.73 13.58 -6.42
N SER A 427 -9.03 12.63 -7.31
CA SER A 427 -10.37 12.08 -7.50
C SER A 427 -10.55 10.91 -6.55
N PHE A 428 -11.66 10.88 -5.80
CA PHE A 428 -12.06 9.76 -4.94
C PHE A 428 -13.44 9.26 -5.38
N ARG A 429 -13.60 8.86 -6.63
CA ARG A 429 -14.89 8.39 -7.17
C ARG A 429 -15.23 6.99 -6.70
N LEU A 430 -14.22 6.20 -6.32
CA LEU A 430 -14.44 4.91 -5.68
C LEU A 430 -15.01 5.06 -4.26
N ASP A 431 -14.72 6.19 -3.60
CA ASP A 431 -15.34 6.60 -2.35
C ASP A 431 -16.44 7.65 -2.58
N SER A 432 -17.69 7.20 -2.71
CA SER A 432 -18.84 8.10 -2.91
C SER A 432 -19.08 9.09 -1.77
N SER A 433 -18.45 8.91 -0.61
CA SER A 433 -18.51 9.85 0.51
C SER A 433 -17.49 10.98 0.40
N GLU A 434 -16.59 10.97 -0.59
CA GLU A 434 -15.46 11.88 -0.75
C GLU A 434 -15.53 12.87 -1.92
N PRO A 435 -16.51 13.81 -1.97
CA PRO A 435 -16.43 14.94 -2.89
C PRO A 435 -15.73 16.13 -2.19
N LEU A 436 -14.40 16.16 -2.22
CA LEU A 436 -13.61 17.35 -1.83
C LEU A 436 -12.58 17.86 -2.86
N PRO A 437 -12.63 17.57 -4.19
CA PRO A 437 -11.67 18.17 -5.11
C PRO A 437 -11.64 19.71 -4.98
N GLY A 438 -10.53 20.25 -4.48
CA GLY A 438 -10.33 21.69 -4.34
C GLY A 438 -11.03 22.36 -3.15
N THR A 439 -11.45 21.62 -2.12
CA THR A 439 -12.00 22.21 -0.89
C THR A 439 -10.90 22.96 -0.12
N ASP A 440 -11.14 24.24 0.18
CA ASP A 440 -10.31 24.99 1.13
C ASP A 440 -10.59 24.53 2.56
N PHE A 441 -9.56 24.54 3.41
CA PHE A 441 -9.66 24.07 4.79
C PHE A 441 -8.86 24.95 5.75
N LYS A 442 -9.30 24.97 7.00
CA LYS A 442 -8.61 25.70 8.08
C LYS A 442 -7.32 24.98 8.42
N ARG A 443 -6.21 25.72 8.43
CA ARG A 443 -4.88 25.19 8.71
C ARG A 443 -4.06 26.11 9.59
N GLN A 444 -3.22 25.52 10.43
CA GLN A 444 -2.24 26.21 11.27
C GLN A 444 -0.89 25.51 11.14
N TYR A 445 0.12 26.24 10.71
CA TYR A 445 1.46 25.70 10.53
C TYR A 445 2.20 25.56 11.86
N VAL A 446 2.96 24.47 12.00
CA VAL A 446 3.93 24.26 13.06
C VAL A 446 5.32 24.42 12.44
N SER A 447 5.93 25.61 12.58
CA SER A 447 7.32 25.85 12.13
C SER A 447 8.31 25.16 13.06
N ASP A 448 8.63 25.76 14.22
CA ASP A 448 9.44 25.09 15.26
C ASP A 448 8.54 24.57 16.39
N LYS A 449 7.64 25.44 16.86
CA LYS A 449 6.73 25.18 17.95
C LYS A 449 5.41 25.91 17.72
N SER A 450 4.32 25.25 18.06
CA SER A 450 2.98 25.81 18.12
C SER A 450 2.32 25.46 19.45
N ARG A 451 1.31 26.25 19.84
CA ARG A 451 0.52 26.00 21.03
C ARG A 451 -0.96 26.13 20.71
N ILE A 452 -1.73 25.16 21.19
CA ILE A 452 -3.20 25.23 21.21
C ILE A 452 -3.60 25.34 22.68
N LYS A 453 -4.43 26.33 22.98
CA LYS A 453 -4.87 26.62 24.35
C LYS A 453 -6.35 26.95 24.36
N GLU A 454 -7.09 26.25 25.23
CA GLU A 454 -8.45 26.63 25.62
C GLU A 454 -8.50 26.59 27.15
N ALA A 455 -8.96 27.69 27.76
CA ALA A 455 -8.93 27.89 29.21
C ALA A 455 -7.55 27.60 29.83
N ASP A 456 -7.44 26.61 30.71
CA ASP A 456 -6.23 26.19 31.42
C ASP A 456 -5.50 25.00 30.78
N VAL A 457 -6.06 24.40 29.73
CA VAL A 457 -5.45 23.28 29.01
C VAL A 457 -4.57 23.80 27.87
N VAL A 458 -3.30 23.37 27.87
CA VAL A 458 -2.30 23.76 26.85
C VAL A 458 -1.73 22.50 26.20
N VAL A 459 -1.77 22.48 24.87
CA VAL A 459 -1.11 21.47 24.03
C VAL A 459 0.03 22.16 23.30
N GLU A 460 1.25 21.64 23.42
CA GLU A 460 2.40 22.09 22.65
C GLU A 460 2.65 21.13 21.49
N LEU A 461 2.74 21.65 20.27
CA LEU A 461 3.21 20.90 19.10
C LEU A 461 4.63 21.34 18.80
N ARG A 462 5.55 20.39 18.64
CA ARG A 462 6.95 20.67 18.37
C ARG A 462 7.35 19.97 17.09
N ASN A 463 7.77 20.74 16.10
CA ASN A 463 8.37 20.19 14.90
C ASN A 463 9.79 19.76 15.25
N VAL A 464 10.09 18.47 15.13
CA VAL A 464 11.42 17.92 15.33
C VAL A 464 12.21 17.87 14.01
N GLY A 465 11.64 18.42 12.94
CA GLY A 465 12.27 18.58 11.64
C GLY A 465 12.39 17.28 10.85
N LYS A 466 13.23 17.36 9.82
CA LYS A 466 13.60 16.22 8.99
C LYS A 466 14.32 15.19 9.84
N ASN A 467 13.85 13.96 9.74
CA ASN A 467 14.43 12.79 10.37
C ASN A 467 14.33 11.58 9.40
N PRO A 468 14.91 10.42 9.76
CA PRO A 468 14.85 9.19 8.96
C PRO A 468 13.46 8.75 8.48
N HIS A 469 12.42 9.13 9.19
CA HIS A 469 11.06 8.70 8.94
C HIS A 469 10.26 9.74 8.14
N SER A 470 10.40 11.04 8.42
CA SER A 470 9.69 12.09 7.67
C SER A 470 10.39 13.45 7.70
N GLU A 471 10.09 14.30 6.70
CA GLU A 471 10.71 15.62 6.52
C GLU A 471 10.24 16.71 7.52
N GLY A 472 9.10 16.51 8.18
CA GLY A 472 8.46 17.53 9.02
C GLY A 472 7.69 16.92 10.17
N MET A 473 8.33 16.06 10.96
CA MET A 473 7.67 15.34 12.06
C MET A 473 7.31 16.28 13.20
N VAL A 474 6.10 16.14 13.72
CA VAL A 474 5.55 16.91 14.84
C VAL A 474 5.24 15.96 15.99
N VAL A 475 5.81 16.25 17.16
CA VAL A 475 5.46 15.58 18.42
C VAL A 475 4.54 16.46 19.26
N VAL A 476 3.70 15.84 20.08
CA VAL A 476 2.71 16.53 20.92
C VAL A 476 3.11 16.39 22.39
N TYR A 477 3.29 17.53 23.07
CA TYR A 477 3.64 17.58 24.48
C TYR A 477 2.54 18.26 25.30
N LEU A 478 2.14 17.64 26.40
CA LEU A 478 1.12 18.11 27.34
C LEU A 478 1.81 18.52 28.66
N PRO A 479 2.08 19.82 28.88
CA PRO A 479 2.93 20.24 30.00
C PRO A 479 2.34 19.97 31.39
N ARG A 480 1.00 20.03 31.52
CA ARG A 480 0.31 19.77 32.79
C ARG A 480 0.43 18.32 33.21
N GLN A 481 0.22 17.40 32.26
CA GLN A 481 0.32 15.95 32.46
C GLN A 481 1.76 15.44 32.38
N LYS A 482 2.70 16.24 31.84
CA LYS A 482 4.07 15.84 31.51
C LYS A 482 4.12 14.64 30.56
N LEU A 483 3.20 14.60 29.60
CA LEU A 483 3.09 13.53 28.60
C LEU A 483 3.64 13.98 27.25
N LEU A 484 4.41 13.11 26.60
CA LEU A 484 4.88 13.28 25.22
C LEU A 484 4.27 12.17 24.37
N TYR A 485 3.61 12.55 23.29
CA TYR A 485 3.14 11.66 22.23
C TYR A 485 4.01 11.87 21.00
N GLN A 486 4.77 10.83 20.63
CA GLN A 486 5.74 10.87 19.54
C GLN A 486 5.25 10.19 18.25
N SER A 487 4.08 9.53 18.30
CA SER A 487 3.53 8.71 17.21
C SER A 487 4.41 7.49 16.89
N ASP A 488 4.99 7.42 15.70
CA ASP A 488 5.84 6.35 15.17
C ASP A 488 7.28 6.83 14.91
N LEU A 489 7.68 7.97 15.49
CA LEU A 489 9.07 8.43 15.47
C LEU A 489 10.02 7.46 16.19
N PHE A 490 9.51 6.78 17.23
CA PHE A 490 10.22 5.79 18.03
C PHE A 490 9.28 4.65 18.40
N GLU A 491 9.57 3.45 17.89
CA GLU A 491 8.88 2.23 18.29
C GLU A 491 9.69 1.53 19.39
N PRO A 492 9.28 1.63 20.67
CA PRO A 492 9.91 0.82 21.70
C PRO A 492 9.62 -0.65 21.41
N PHE A 493 10.68 -1.48 21.41
CA PHE A 493 10.49 -2.92 21.55
C PHE A 493 9.77 -3.24 22.86
N ARG A 494 9.23 -4.46 22.97
CA ARG A 494 8.59 -4.98 24.18
C ARG A 494 9.35 -4.51 25.43
N GLU A 495 8.62 -4.14 26.49
CA GLU A 495 9.17 -3.59 27.75
C GLU A 495 10.30 -4.43 28.38
N ASP A 496 10.51 -5.68 27.94
CA ASP A 496 11.55 -6.60 28.39
C ASP A 496 12.85 -6.60 27.55
N ALA A 497 12.95 -5.81 26.49
CA ALA A 497 14.17 -5.71 25.68
C ALA A 497 14.56 -4.25 25.42
N GLU A 498 15.77 -3.85 25.87
CA GLU A 498 16.35 -2.58 25.45
C GLU A 498 16.47 -2.56 23.92
N PRO A 499 16.14 -1.43 23.26
CA PRO A 499 16.31 -1.31 21.82
C PRO A 499 17.79 -1.53 21.47
N SER A 500 18.06 -2.29 20.41
CA SER A 500 19.42 -2.40 19.88
C SER A 500 19.98 -1.00 19.65
N ALA A 501 21.19 -0.74 20.16
CA ALA A 501 21.87 0.54 19.95
C ALA A 501 22.03 0.88 18.45
N SER A 502 21.99 -0.12 17.56
CA SER A 502 22.00 0.05 16.10
C SER A 502 20.68 0.57 15.50
N ARG A 503 19.59 0.60 16.28
CA ARG A 503 18.25 1.07 15.87
C ARG A 503 17.86 2.39 16.52
N LEU A 504 18.71 2.93 17.40
CA LEU A 504 18.54 4.27 17.91
C LEU A 504 18.95 5.23 16.79
N PRO A 505 18.06 6.10 16.28
CA PRO A 505 18.48 7.18 15.40
C PRO A 505 19.50 8.01 16.18
N VAL A 506 20.74 8.00 15.70
CA VAL A 506 21.79 8.86 16.25
C VAL A 506 21.34 10.29 15.95
N MET A 507 21.01 11.05 17.01
CA MET A 507 20.69 12.47 16.92
C MET A 507 21.89 13.29 16.43
#